data_AF-F0W849-F1
#
_entry.id   AF-F0W849-F1
#
_cell.length_a   1.000
_cell.length_b   1.000
_cell.length_c   1.000
_cell.angle_alpha   90.00
_cell.angle_beta   90.00
_cell.angle_gamma   90.00
#
_symmetry.space_group_name_H-M   'P 1'
#
loop_
_entity.id
_entity.type
_entity.pdbx_description
1 polymer ?
#
loop_
_entity_poly.entity_id
_entity_poly.type
_entity_poly.pdbx_seq_one_letter_code
_entity_poly.pdbx_strand_id
1 'polypeptide(L)'
;MSDRNVMLNEDNYFVWEFNTRLKLMKKGLLDHIDAIKTPIVDNQVPELWRVNDLKAFAIILMSIGINLQSSIRNPRTASEVCNILQSFHLRRNIHNRVQKKKELLQFKLVKNGDIMHQFQNFDNLCLSMEALDDGIREDEKLAILLRSLLDEYDQISKIIGNIQEIDVLQAKEMLRREFEGL
;
A
#
# COMPACT_ATOMS: atom_id res chain seq x y z
N MET A 1 -11.80 29.03 -7.04
CA MET A 1 -11.54 27.72 -6.40
C MET A 1 -10.05 27.47 -6.51
N SER A 2 -9.33 27.38 -5.39
CA SER A 2 -7.87 27.33 -5.38
C SER A 2 -7.37 26.03 -6.02
N ASP A 3 -6.55 26.15 -7.08
CA ASP A 3 -5.82 25.05 -7.72
C ASP A 3 -4.84 24.47 -6.68
N ARG A 4 -5.31 23.55 -5.83
CA ARG A 4 -4.42 22.78 -4.96
C ARG A 4 -3.60 21.86 -5.86
N ASN A 5 -2.38 22.29 -6.17
CA ASN A 5 -1.34 21.43 -6.72
C ASN A 5 -1.02 20.33 -5.70
N VAL A 6 -1.73 19.22 -5.77
CA VAL A 6 -1.37 17.99 -5.05
C VAL A 6 -0.07 17.49 -5.66
N MET A 7 1.03 17.59 -4.92
CA MET A 7 2.29 16.96 -5.29
C MET A 7 2.23 15.46 -4.99
N LEU A 8 2.75 14.64 -5.89
CA LEU A 8 2.90 13.20 -5.66
C LEU A 8 3.83 12.96 -4.48
N ASN A 9 3.37 12.15 -3.55
CA ASN A 9 4.15 11.55 -2.48
C ASN A 9 3.90 10.04 -2.47
N GLU A 10 4.37 9.38 -1.42
CA GLU A 10 4.40 7.92 -1.35
C GLU A 10 3.01 7.28 -1.14
N ASP A 11 2.05 8.06 -0.63
CA ASP A 11 0.75 7.59 -0.15
C ASP A 11 -0.45 8.13 -0.94
N ASN A 12 -0.22 9.03 -1.90
CA ASN A 12 -1.31 9.73 -2.61
C ASN A 12 -1.37 9.46 -4.12
N TYR A 13 -0.73 8.39 -4.60
CA TYR A 13 -0.60 8.09 -6.04
C TYR A 13 -1.93 8.20 -6.80
N PHE A 14 -3.00 7.56 -6.34
CA PHE A 14 -4.30 7.57 -7.04
C PHE A 14 -4.92 8.98 -7.12
N VAL A 15 -4.85 9.74 -6.01
CA VAL A 15 -5.36 11.12 -5.96
C VAL A 15 -4.53 12.03 -6.87
N TRP A 16 -3.22 11.85 -6.86
CA TRP A 16 -2.32 12.57 -7.75
C TRP A 16 -2.58 12.22 -9.22
N GLU A 17 -2.69 10.93 -9.56
CA GLU A 17 -2.92 10.45 -10.92
C GLU A 17 -4.21 11.04 -11.48
N PHE A 18 -5.30 10.96 -10.73
CA PHE A 18 -6.58 11.53 -11.12
C PHE A 18 -6.48 13.03 -11.40
N ASN A 19 -5.87 13.80 -10.50
CA ASN A 19 -5.70 15.24 -10.66
C ASN A 19 -4.79 15.60 -11.85
N THR A 20 -3.72 14.84 -12.07
CA THR A 20 -2.80 15.05 -13.19
C THR A 20 -3.48 14.74 -14.52
N ARG A 21 -4.28 13.67 -14.61
CA ARG A 21 -5.11 13.36 -15.79
C ARG A 21 -6.09 14.49 -16.09
N LEU A 22 -6.76 15.04 -15.08
CA LEU A 22 -7.67 16.19 -15.26
C LEU A 22 -6.94 17.44 -15.78
N LYS A 23 -5.73 17.72 -15.28
CA LYS A 23 -4.91 18.86 -15.74
C LYS A 23 -4.48 18.69 -17.20
N LEU A 24 -4.06 17.50 -17.59
CA LEU A 24 -3.68 17.18 -18.97
C LEU A 24 -4.89 17.26 -19.91
N MET A 25 -6.05 16.73 -19.49
CA MET A 25 -7.29 16.80 -20.25
C MET A 25 -7.72 18.25 -20.52
N LYS A 26 -7.70 19.13 -19.50
CA LYS A 26 -8.00 20.56 -19.66
C LYS A 26 -7.08 21.27 -20.68
N LYS A 27 -5.89 20.73 -20.92
CA LYS A 27 -4.90 21.28 -21.86
C LYS A 27 -4.88 20.54 -23.21
N GLY A 28 -5.75 19.55 -23.42
CA GLY A 28 -5.76 18.72 -24.63
C GLY A 28 -4.54 17.80 -24.76
N LEU A 29 -3.91 17.45 -23.63
CA LEU A 29 -2.65 16.70 -23.59
C LEU A 29 -2.80 15.26 -23.06
N LEU A 30 -4.02 14.81 -22.76
CA LEU A 30 -4.26 13.51 -22.12
C LEU A 30 -3.73 12.32 -22.95
N ASP A 31 -3.72 12.44 -24.27
CA ASP A 31 -3.27 11.36 -25.16
C ASP A 31 -1.75 11.11 -25.08
N HIS A 32 -0.97 12.05 -24.55
CA HIS A 32 0.49 11.92 -24.44
C HIS A 32 0.95 11.04 -23.27
N ILE A 33 0.05 10.68 -22.34
CA ILE A 33 0.39 9.74 -21.26
C ILE A 33 0.02 8.29 -21.62
N ASP A 34 -0.73 8.10 -22.71
CA ASP A 34 -1.10 6.78 -23.19
C ASP A 34 0.05 6.18 -24.01
N ALA A 35 0.60 5.06 -23.52
CA ALA A 35 1.69 4.36 -24.17
C ALA A 35 1.30 3.85 -25.58
N ILE A 36 0.02 3.55 -25.80
CA ILE A 36 -0.50 3.06 -27.09
C ILE A 36 -0.51 4.20 -28.13
N LYS A 37 -0.77 5.43 -27.68
CA LYS A 37 -0.81 6.63 -28.54
C LYS A 37 0.56 7.29 -28.70
N THR A 38 1.56 6.82 -27.96
CA THR A 38 2.93 7.33 -28.04
C THR A 38 3.58 6.81 -29.32
N PRO A 39 4.00 7.68 -30.25
CA PRO A 39 4.64 7.27 -31.49
C PRO A 39 5.91 6.48 -31.22
N ILE A 40 6.08 5.37 -31.94
CA ILE A 40 7.34 4.63 -31.96
C ILE A 40 8.39 5.55 -32.60
N VAL A 41 9.58 5.63 -31.99
CA VAL A 41 10.65 6.61 -32.28
C VAL A 41 11.26 6.48 -33.70
N ASP A 42 10.61 5.75 -34.61
CA ASP A 42 11.08 5.60 -35.99
C ASP A 42 10.65 6.80 -36.85
N ASN A 43 11.40 7.89 -36.68
CA ASN A 43 11.70 8.94 -37.65
C ASN A 43 10.54 9.45 -38.53
N GLN A 44 9.44 9.90 -37.93
CA GLN A 44 8.56 10.93 -38.52
C GLN A 44 7.55 11.52 -37.51
N VAL A 45 7.95 11.62 -36.23
CA VAL A 45 7.06 12.22 -35.22
C VAL A 45 6.89 13.72 -35.51
N PRO A 46 5.66 14.21 -35.72
CA PRO A 46 5.41 15.63 -35.98
C PRO A 46 6.00 16.52 -34.87
N GLU A 47 6.63 17.62 -35.23
CA GLU A 47 7.22 18.57 -34.27
C GLU A 47 6.18 19.05 -33.25
N LEU A 48 4.94 19.29 -33.70
CA LEU A 48 3.82 19.65 -32.84
C LEU A 48 3.54 18.59 -31.76
N TRP A 49 3.63 17.30 -32.11
CA TRP A 49 3.45 16.21 -31.15
C TRP A 49 4.56 16.26 -30.09
N ARG A 50 5.83 16.45 -30.50
CA ARG A 50 6.97 16.54 -29.57
C ARG A 50 6.82 17.71 -28.61
N VAL A 51 6.40 18.87 -29.10
CA VAL A 51 6.16 20.06 -28.26
C VAL A 51 5.05 19.79 -27.24
N ASN A 52 3.98 19.10 -27.64
CA ASN A 52 2.87 18.77 -26.74
C ASN A 52 3.23 17.67 -25.73
N ASP A 53 4.03 16.69 -26.13
CA ASP A 53 4.59 15.69 -25.23
C ASP A 53 5.51 16.33 -24.18
N LEU A 54 6.40 17.24 -24.59
CA LEU A 54 7.25 17.99 -23.66
C LEU A 54 6.43 18.84 -22.66
N LYS A 55 5.30 19.40 -23.09
CA LYS A 55 4.37 20.11 -22.17
C LYS A 55 3.75 19.14 -21.18
N ALA A 56 3.25 18.00 -21.64
CA ALA A 56 2.67 16.97 -20.78
C ALA A 56 3.70 16.47 -19.76
N PHE A 57 4.90 16.19 -20.23
CA PHE A 57 6.06 15.79 -19.44
C PHE A 57 6.40 16.80 -18.35
N ALA A 58 6.50 18.08 -18.69
CA ALA A 58 6.78 19.14 -17.73
C ALA A 58 5.69 19.25 -16.65
N ILE A 59 4.40 19.14 -17.04
CA ILE A 59 3.27 19.15 -16.09
C ILE A 59 3.39 18.00 -15.09
N ILE A 60 3.72 16.80 -15.57
CA ILE A 60 3.88 15.62 -14.73
C ILE A 60 5.06 15.83 -13.78
N LEU A 61 6.27 16.13 -14.27
CA LEU A 61 7.45 16.31 -13.43
C LEU A 61 7.28 17.40 -12.36
N MET A 62 6.69 18.54 -12.72
CA MET A 62 6.43 19.64 -11.77
C MET A 62 5.41 19.27 -10.69
N SER A 63 4.66 18.20 -10.88
CA SER A 63 3.69 17.68 -9.91
C SER A 63 4.24 16.56 -9.03
N ILE A 64 5.53 16.21 -9.16
CA ILE A 64 6.16 15.14 -8.37
C ILE A 64 6.96 15.75 -7.21
N GLY A 65 6.78 15.22 -6.00
CA GLY A 65 7.59 15.58 -4.84
C GLY A 65 9.07 15.23 -5.04
N ILE A 66 9.96 16.08 -4.52
CA ILE A 66 11.42 15.97 -4.69
C ILE A 66 11.95 14.60 -4.26
N ASN A 67 11.35 14.00 -3.23
CA ASN A 67 11.69 12.67 -2.72
C ASN A 67 11.54 11.54 -3.77
N LEU A 68 10.63 11.70 -4.73
CA LEU A 68 10.39 10.71 -5.78
C LEU A 68 11.12 11.05 -7.09
N GLN A 69 11.47 12.32 -7.32
CA GLN A 69 12.15 12.76 -8.55
C GLN A 69 13.51 12.06 -8.75
N SER A 70 14.26 11.83 -7.67
CA SER A 70 15.55 11.11 -7.72
C SER A 70 15.45 9.67 -8.24
N SER A 71 14.26 9.09 -8.19
CA SER A 71 14.00 7.70 -8.62
C SER A 71 13.64 7.61 -10.12
N ILE A 72 13.41 8.74 -10.80
CA ILE A 72 13.00 8.81 -12.20
C ILE A 72 14.26 8.95 -13.07
N ARG A 73 14.65 7.89 -13.78
CA ARG A 73 15.89 7.86 -14.60
C ARG A 73 15.60 8.13 -16.07
N ASN A 74 16.07 9.26 -16.60
CA ASN A 74 16.08 9.67 -18.02
C ASN A 74 14.83 9.25 -18.85
N PRO A 75 13.61 9.63 -18.45
CA PRO A 75 12.42 9.41 -19.27
C PRO A 75 12.46 10.31 -20.52
N ARG A 76 12.05 9.77 -21.66
CA ARG A 76 12.04 10.44 -22.96
C ARG A 76 10.68 11.05 -23.32
N THR A 77 9.60 10.52 -22.76
CA THR A 77 8.22 10.95 -23.06
C THR A 77 7.36 11.06 -21.80
N ALA A 78 6.23 11.76 -21.91
CA ALA A 78 5.28 11.88 -20.80
C ALA A 78 4.73 10.51 -20.35
N SER A 79 4.44 9.63 -21.31
CA SER A 79 4.00 8.25 -21.04
C SER A 79 5.06 7.44 -20.28
N GLU A 80 6.34 7.57 -20.63
CA GLU A 80 7.42 6.88 -19.90
C GLU A 80 7.48 7.29 -18.43
N VAL A 81 7.32 8.59 -18.12
CA VAL A 81 7.26 9.06 -16.73
C VAL A 81 6.09 8.41 -15.98
N CYS A 82 4.89 8.42 -16.58
CA CYS A 82 3.70 7.80 -15.99
C CYS A 82 3.92 6.31 -15.71
N ASN A 83 4.48 5.56 -16.67
CA ASN A 83 4.76 4.13 -16.51
C ASN A 83 5.78 3.86 -15.39
N ILE A 84 6.84 4.68 -15.29
CA ILE A 84 7.82 4.59 -14.20
C ILE A 84 7.13 4.79 -12.85
N LEU A 85 6.32 5.84 -12.71
CA LEU A 85 5.63 6.17 -11.46
C LEU A 85 4.62 5.09 -11.05
N GLN A 86 3.84 4.59 -12.01
CA GLN A 86 2.91 3.48 -11.78
C GLN A 86 3.65 2.23 -11.32
N SER A 87 4.76 1.87 -12.00
CA SER A 87 5.58 0.72 -11.63
C SER A 87 6.20 0.86 -10.24
N PHE A 88 6.56 2.08 -9.84
CA PHE A 88 7.14 2.36 -8.54
C PHE A 88 6.10 2.22 -7.44
N HIS A 89 4.92 2.81 -7.64
CA HIS A 89 3.80 2.67 -6.71
C HIS A 89 3.38 1.20 -6.55
N LEU A 90 3.20 0.46 -7.63
CA LEU A 90 2.83 -0.96 -7.59
C LEU A 90 3.89 -1.80 -6.86
N ARG A 91 5.17 -1.63 -7.18
CA ARG A 91 6.26 -2.34 -6.49
C ARG A 91 6.29 -2.02 -5.00
N ARG A 92 6.09 -0.76 -4.63
CA ARG A 92 6.05 -0.33 -3.23
C ARG A 92 4.84 -0.91 -2.51
N ASN A 93 3.66 -0.91 -3.13
CA ASN A 93 2.47 -1.55 -2.59
C ASN A 93 2.71 -3.05 -2.33
N ILE A 94 3.29 -3.78 -3.30
CA ILE A 94 3.66 -5.20 -3.13
C ILE A 94 4.69 -5.37 -2.00
N HIS A 95 5.74 -4.54 -1.96
CA HIS A 95 6.76 -4.61 -0.91
C HIS A 95 6.14 -4.41 0.48
N ASN A 96 5.30 -3.39 0.64
CA ASN A 96 4.60 -3.11 1.89
C ASN A 96 3.68 -4.26 2.30
N ARG A 97 2.91 -4.82 1.36
CA ARG A 97 2.04 -5.98 1.59
C ARG A 97 2.84 -7.19 2.05
N VAL A 98 3.93 -7.52 1.35
CA VAL A 98 4.80 -8.65 1.71
C VAL A 98 5.42 -8.44 3.09
N GLN A 99 5.92 -7.23 3.37
CA GLN A 99 6.54 -6.91 4.65
C GLN A 99 5.53 -7.00 5.81
N LYS A 100 4.34 -6.44 5.66
CA LYS A 100 3.28 -6.50 6.67
C LYS A 100 2.74 -7.91 6.87
N LYS A 101 2.57 -8.68 5.79
CA LYS A 101 2.21 -10.09 5.87
C LYS A 101 3.28 -10.90 6.59
N LYS A 102 4.56 -10.61 6.36
CA LYS A 102 5.67 -11.25 7.08
C LYS A 102 5.65 -10.90 8.58
N GLU A 103 5.50 -9.62 8.94
CA GLU A 103 5.39 -9.16 10.34
C GLU A 103 4.24 -9.87 11.06
N LEU A 104 3.07 -9.96 10.42
CA LEU A 104 1.92 -10.64 10.97
C LEU A 104 2.13 -12.16 11.09
N LEU A 105 2.72 -12.80 10.08
CA LEU A 105 2.99 -14.24 10.13
C LEU A 105 4.06 -14.62 11.16
N GLN A 106 4.93 -13.67 11.52
CA GLN A 106 5.97 -13.82 12.52
C GLN A 106 5.56 -13.28 13.90
N PHE A 107 4.36 -12.73 14.03
CA PHE A 107 3.82 -12.23 15.29
C PHE A 107 3.81 -13.36 16.33
N LYS A 108 4.38 -13.06 17.50
CA LYS A 108 4.43 -13.95 18.66
C LYS A 108 4.09 -13.16 19.90
N LEU A 109 3.30 -13.78 20.78
CA LEU A 109 3.08 -13.28 22.12
C LEU A 109 4.33 -13.56 22.97
N VAL A 110 4.73 -12.56 23.75
CA VAL A 110 5.90 -12.58 24.61
C VAL A 110 5.44 -12.71 26.06
N LYS A 111 6.06 -13.66 26.76
CA LYS A 111 5.86 -13.86 28.20
C LYS A 111 6.26 -12.62 28.99
N ASN A 112 5.48 -12.26 30.00
CA ASN A 112 5.70 -11.09 30.86
C ASN A 112 5.69 -9.73 30.12
N GLY A 113 5.28 -9.68 28.85
CA GLY A 113 5.03 -8.42 28.16
C GLY A 113 3.62 -7.90 28.47
N ASP A 114 3.40 -6.60 28.26
CA ASP A 114 2.06 -6.01 28.35
C ASP A 114 1.15 -6.64 27.26
N ILE A 115 0.25 -7.52 27.68
CA ILE A 115 -0.64 -8.27 26.79
C ILE A 115 -1.57 -7.35 25.99
N MET A 116 -1.98 -6.23 26.58
CA MET A 116 -2.85 -5.25 25.90
C MET A 116 -2.08 -4.52 24.80
N HIS A 117 -0.83 -4.13 25.08
CA HIS A 117 0.05 -3.56 24.06
C HIS A 117 0.32 -4.55 22.91
N GLN A 118 0.49 -5.84 23.24
CA GLN A 118 0.69 -6.88 22.23
C GLN A 118 -0.55 -7.11 21.35
N PHE A 119 -1.75 -7.11 21.93
CA PHE A 119 -3.00 -7.17 21.16
C PHE A 119 -3.20 -5.92 20.29
N GLN A 120 -2.88 -4.74 20.80
CA GLN A 120 -2.93 -3.52 20.01
C GLN A 120 -1.97 -3.58 18.81
N ASN A 121 -0.77 -4.13 18.99
CA ASN A 121 0.17 -4.34 17.89
C ASN A 121 -0.39 -5.32 16.85
N PHE A 122 -1.01 -6.43 17.27
CA PHE A 122 -1.67 -7.36 16.38
C PHE A 122 -2.80 -6.68 15.57
N ASP A 123 -3.63 -5.87 16.22
CA ASP A 123 -4.70 -5.12 15.54
C ASP A 123 -4.17 -4.11 14.55
N ASN A 124 -3.12 -3.38 14.92
CA ASN A 124 -2.46 -2.43 14.02
C ASN A 124 -1.90 -3.13 12.78
N LEU A 125 -1.36 -4.35 12.91
CA LEU A 125 -0.91 -5.15 11.76
C LEU A 125 -2.09 -5.55 10.86
N CYS A 126 -3.21 -5.99 11.44
CA CYS A 126 -4.42 -6.31 10.69
C CYS A 126 -4.99 -5.09 9.94
N LEU A 127 -5.11 -3.95 10.63
CA LEU A 127 -5.55 -2.69 10.04
C LEU A 127 -4.62 -2.20 8.92
N SER A 128 -3.30 -2.42 9.07
CA SER A 128 -2.34 -2.06 8.03
C SER A 128 -2.49 -2.90 6.75
N MET A 129 -2.93 -4.16 6.88
CA MET A 129 -3.23 -5.03 5.74
C MET A 129 -4.55 -4.63 5.06
N GLU A 130 -5.56 -4.26 5.85
CA GLU A 130 -6.82 -3.69 5.32
C GLU A 130 -6.56 -2.37 4.56
N ALA A 131 -5.69 -1.49 5.06
CA ALA A 131 -5.29 -0.26 4.39
C ALA A 131 -4.53 -0.49 3.06
N LEU A 132 -4.00 -1.69 2.84
CA LEU A 132 -3.31 -2.10 1.61
C LEU A 132 -4.23 -2.88 0.65
N ASP A 133 -5.54 -2.92 0.92
CA ASP A 133 -6.54 -3.71 0.18
C ASP A 133 -6.22 -5.22 0.17
N ASP A 134 -5.63 -5.70 1.27
CA ASP A 134 -5.24 -7.09 1.49
C ASP A 134 -5.71 -7.55 2.88
N GLY A 135 -6.96 -7.18 3.20
CA GLY A 135 -7.59 -7.47 4.49
C GLY A 135 -7.60 -8.96 4.81
N ILE A 136 -7.56 -9.27 6.10
CA ILE A 136 -7.42 -10.63 6.60
C ILE A 136 -8.76 -11.12 7.11
N ARG A 137 -9.13 -12.34 6.72
CA ARG A 137 -10.39 -12.95 7.14
C ARG A 137 -10.37 -13.21 8.65
N GLU A 138 -11.53 -13.16 9.28
CA GLU A 138 -11.63 -13.26 10.75
C GLU A 138 -11.09 -14.60 11.29
N ASP A 139 -11.37 -15.70 10.60
CA ASP A 139 -10.83 -17.03 10.91
C ASP A 139 -9.30 -17.10 10.77
N GLU A 140 -8.73 -16.40 9.78
CA GLU A 140 -7.29 -16.28 9.63
C GLU A 140 -6.66 -15.43 10.75
N LYS A 141 -7.31 -14.33 11.15
CA LYS A 141 -6.87 -13.52 12.29
C LYS A 141 -6.83 -14.37 13.56
N LEU A 142 -7.87 -15.16 13.82
CA LEU A 142 -7.93 -16.08 14.95
C LEU A 142 -6.81 -17.13 14.89
N ALA A 143 -6.62 -17.78 13.74
CA ALA A 143 -5.58 -18.79 13.56
C ALA A 143 -4.16 -18.21 13.79
N ILE A 144 -3.90 -17.00 13.30
CA ILE A 144 -2.62 -16.31 13.50
C ILE A 144 -2.40 -15.96 14.96
N LEU A 145 -3.43 -15.44 15.64
CA LEU A 145 -3.37 -15.12 17.08
C LEU A 145 -3.09 -16.37 17.91
N LEU A 146 -3.81 -17.47 17.66
CA LEU A 146 -3.61 -18.72 18.41
C LEU A 146 -2.24 -19.36 18.14
N ARG A 147 -1.75 -19.30 16.89
CA ARG A 147 -0.40 -19.73 16.56
C ARG A 147 0.68 -18.86 17.21
N SER A 148 0.38 -17.60 17.52
CA SER A 148 1.34 -16.67 18.13
C SER A 148 1.64 -16.99 19.60
N LEU A 149 0.80 -17.83 20.23
CA LEU A 149 0.97 -18.26 21.60
C LEU A 149 2.28 -19.05 21.78
N LEU A 150 2.90 -18.88 22.95
CA LEU A 150 4.03 -19.72 23.36
C LEU A 150 3.53 -21.13 23.69
N ASP A 151 4.41 -22.13 23.58
CA ASP A 151 4.07 -23.54 23.82
C ASP A 151 3.45 -23.79 25.20
N GLU A 152 3.76 -22.96 26.20
CA GLU A 152 3.16 -23.01 27.54
C GLU A 152 1.66 -22.69 27.57
N TYR A 153 1.12 -22.04 26.53
CA TYR A 153 -0.30 -21.72 26.37
C TYR A 153 -1.00 -22.65 25.36
N ASP A 154 -0.40 -23.79 24.99
CA ASP A 154 -1.01 -24.74 24.04
C ASP A 154 -2.38 -25.27 24.52
N GLN A 155 -2.57 -25.40 25.84
CA GLN A 155 -3.83 -25.84 26.41
C GLN A 155 -4.97 -24.83 26.18
N ILE A 156 -4.74 -23.55 26.47
CA ILE A 156 -5.74 -22.50 26.22
C ILE A 156 -5.99 -22.32 24.71
N SER A 157 -4.96 -22.49 23.88
CA SER A 157 -5.08 -22.47 22.42
C SER A 157 -6.04 -23.54 21.90
N LYS A 158 -5.92 -24.77 22.39
CA LYS A 158 -6.83 -25.89 22.06
C LYS A 158 -8.25 -25.66 22.56
N ILE A 159 -8.42 -25.05 23.73
CA ILE A 159 -9.75 -24.72 24.26
C ILE A 159 -10.42 -23.69 23.34
N ILE A 160 -9.75 -22.57 23.07
CA ILE A 160 -10.27 -21.51 22.20
C ILE A 160 -10.58 -22.05 20.80
N GLY A 161 -9.68 -22.82 20.22
CA GLY A 161 -9.85 -23.39 18.87
C GLY A 161 -11.02 -24.36 18.72
N ASN A 162 -11.59 -24.89 19.81
CA ASN A 162 -12.75 -25.78 19.78
C ASN A 162 -14.08 -25.06 20.06
N ILE A 163 -14.06 -23.77 20.42
CA ILE A 163 -15.28 -22.99 20.65
C ILE A 163 -15.88 -22.63 19.28
N GLN A 164 -17.14 -23.01 19.06
CA GLN A 164 -17.88 -22.64 17.86
C GLN A 164 -18.14 -21.12 17.83
N GLU A 165 -17.97 -20.52 16.65
CA GLU A 165 -18.27 -19.11 16.38
C GLU A 165 -17.50 -18.11 17.28
N ILE A 166 -16.33 -18.51 17.79
CA ILE A 166 -15.49 -17.60 18.55
C ILE A 166 -14.88 -16.52 17.64
N ASP A 167 -15.00 -15.28 18.05
CA ASP A 167 -14.37 -14.14 17.38
C ASP A 167 -13.00 -13.80 18.01
N VAL A 168 -12.23 -12.94 17.33
CA VAL A 168 -10.90 -12.54 17.80
C VAL A 168 -10.96 -11.77 19.13
N LEU A 169 -12.04 -11.04 19.39
CA LEU A 169 -12.22 -10.26 20.62
C LEU A 169 -12.40 -11.18 21.83
N GLN A 170 -13.27 -12.18 21.71
CA GLN A 170 -13.52 -13.21 22.71
C GLN A 170 -12.25 -14.03 22.97
N ALA A 171 -11.53 -14.42 21.92
CA ALA A 171 -10.25 -15.11 22.06
C ALA A 171 -9.23 -14.27 22.85
N LYS A 172 -9.09 -12.98 22.54
CA LYS A 172 -8.21 -12.06 23.30
C LYS A 172 -8.62 -11.92 24.76
N GLU A 173 -9.91 -11.84 25.05
CA GLU A 173 -10.42 -11.76 26.43
C GLU A 173 -10.07 -13.02 27.23
N MET A 174 -10.24 -14.20 26.63
CA MET A 174 -9.86 -15.46 27.26
C MET A 174 -8.34 -15.55 27.49
N LEU A 175 -7.54 -15.16 26.50
CA LEU A 175 -6.10 -15.11 26.63
C LEU A 175 -5.65 -14.10 27.68
N ARG A 176 -6.27 -12.92 27.75
CA ARG A 176 -5.96 -11.92 28.79
C ARG A 176 -6.14 -12.51 30.18
N ARG A 177 -7.27 -13.19 30.43
CA ARG A 177 -7.56 -13.84 31.73
C ARG A 177 -6.53 -14.92 32.07
N GLU A 178 -6.06 -15.68 31.10
CA GLU A 178 -5.02 -16.70 31.31
C GLU A 178 -3.66 -16.05 31.64
N PHE A 179 -3.30 -14.95 30.96
CA PHE A 179 -2.06 -14.21 31.21
C PHE A 179 -2.08 -13.41 32.52
N GLU A 180 -3.26 -12.97 32.98
CA GLU A 180 -3.46 -12.29 34.27
C GLU A 180 -3.71 -13.28 35.43
N GLY A 181 -3.99 -14.56 35.11
CA GLY A 181 -4.41 -15.62 36.04
C GLY A 181 -3.29 -16.53 36.56
N LEU A 182 -2.03 -16.17 36.32
CA LEU A 182 -0.80 -16.71 36.91
C LEU A 182 -0.06 -15.62 37.68
#